data_AF-A0A1B1ZNF2-F1
#
_entry.id   AF-A0A1B1ZNF2-F1
#
_cell.length_a   1.000
_cell.length_b   1.000
_cell.length_c   1.000
_cell.angle_alpha   90.00
_cell.angle_beta   90.00
_cell.angle_gamma   90.00
#
_symmetry.space_group_name_H-M   'P 1'
#
loop_
_entity.id
_entity.type
_entity.pdbx_description
1 polymer ?
#
loop_
_entity_poly.entity_id
_entity_poly.type
_entity_poly.pdbx_seq_one_letter_code
_entity_poly.pdbx_strand_id
1 'polypeptide(L)'
;MAGQVAEIGWSVPLIVVARAGVVLRGGARARDEIGRMVGEKVAVLPEMARAVAQASPAGSVAAAVRPVHRRVRANRRRLLGW
;
A
#
# COMPACT_ATOMS: atom_id res chain seq x y z
N MET A 1 -5.76 -4.63 16.58
CA MET A 1 -5.19 -5.31 15.40
C MET A 1 -6.28 -5.74 14.42
N ALA A 2 -7.32 -6.46 14.85
CA ALA A 2 -8.45 -6.88 13.99
C ALA A 2 -9.07 -5.74 13.16
N GLY A 3 -9.32 -4.56 13.77
CA GLY A 3 -9.85 -3.40 13.05
C GLY A 3 -8.92 -2.85 11.96
N GLN A 4 -7.60 -2.90 12.15
CA GLN A 4 -6.63 -2.46 11.12
C GLN A 4 -6.61 -3.42 9.93
N VAL A 5 -6.69 -4.72 10.19
CA VAL A 5 -6.72 -5.76 9.14
C VAL A 5 -8.03 -5.67 8.36
N ALA A 6 -9.17 -5.48 9.03
CA ALA A 6 -10.47 -5.27 8.37
C ALA A 6 -10.48 -4.01 7.49
N GLU A 7 -9.92 -2.89 7.98
CA GLU A 7 -9.81 -1.65 7.21
C GLU A 7 -8.90 -1.82 5.98
N ILE A 8 -7.79 -2.56 6.11
CA ILE A 8 -6.93 -2.92 4.98
C ILE A 8 -7.73 -3.74 3.97
N GLY A 9 -8.40 -4.80 4.43
CA GLY A 9 -9.16 -5.72 3.57
C GLY A 9 -10.20 -5.02 2.72
N TRP A 10 -10.92 -4.05 3.27
CA TRP A 10 -11.92 -3.30 2.50
C TRP A 10 -11.33 -2.16 1.65
N SER A 11 -10.25 -1.52 2.11
CA SER A 11 -9.67 -0.35 1.41
C SER A 11 -8.81 -0.75 0.21
N VAL A 12 -8.15 -1.91 0.24
CA VAL A 12 -7.26 -2.35 -0.84
C VAL A 12 -8.02 -2.52 -2.17
N PRO A 13 -9.17 -3.22 -2.26
CA PRO A 13 -9.93 -3.32 -3.50
C PRO A 13 -10.32 -1.95 -4.07
N LEU A 14 -10.78 -1.02 -3.22
CA LEU A 14 -11.17 0.33 -3.64
C LEU A 14 -9.99 1.12 -4.23
N ILE A 15 -8.81 1.02 -3.59
CA ILE A 15 -7.58 1.66 -4.09
C ILE A 15 -7.19 1.07 -5.46
N VAL A 16 -7.26 -0.25 -5.62
CA VAL A 16 -6.94 -0.92 -6.90
C VAL A 16 -7.86 -0.44 -8.01
N VAL A 17 -9.17 -0.39 -7.77
CA VAL A 17 -10.16 0.10 -8.75
C VAL A 17 -9.90 1.57 -9.10
N ALA A 18 -9.65 2.43 -8.11
CA ALA A 18 -9.35 3.85 -8.36
C ALA A 18 -8.08 4.03 -9.20
N ARG A 19 -7.01 3.28 -8.91
CA ARG A 19 -5.77 3.31 -9.68
C ARG A 19 -5.97 2.80 -11.10
N ALA A 20 -6.70 1.70 -11.27
CA ALA A 20 -7.05 1.20 -12.59
C ALA A 20 -7.81 2.26 -13.40
N GLY A 21 -8.76 2.97 -12.77
CA GLY A 21 -9.45 4.10 -13.40
C GLY A 21 -8.51 5.23 -13.84
N VAL A 22 -7.49 5.59 -13.04
CA VAL A 22 -6.49 6.59 -13.44
C VAL A 22 -5.65 6.08 -14.63
N VAL A 23 -5.22 4.82 -14.60
CA VAL A 23 -4.40 4.22 -15.67
C VAL A 23 -5.18 4.11 -16.97
N LEU A 24 -6.42 3.63 -16.91
CA LEU A 24 -7.30 3.47 -18.08
C LEU A 24 -7.64 4.80 -18.75
N ARG A 25 -7.69 5.90 -17.99
CA ARG A 25 -7.88 7.26 -18.55
C ARG A 25 -6.66 7.78 -19.32
N GLY A 26 -5.48 7.21 -19.11
CA GLY A 26 -4.26 7.61 -19.83
C GLY A 26 -3.74 9.02 -19.48
N GLY A 27 -2.88 9.56 -20.35
CA GLY A 27 -2.32 10.91 -20.21
C GLY A 27 -1.18 11.04 -19.19
N ALA A 28 -0.82 12.27 -18.83
CA ALA A 28 0.25 12.56 -17.88
C ALA A 28 -0.03 11.97 -16.49
N ARG A 29 -1.29 12.05 -16.04
CA ARG A 29 -1.71 11.53 -14.73
C ARG A 29 -1.57 10.01 -14.63
N ALA A 30 -1.82 9.27 -15.71
CA ALA A 30 -1.58 7.82 -15.75
C ALA A 30 -0.10 7.48 -15.67
N ARG A 31 0.77 8.22 -16.37
CA ARG A 31 2.23 8.04 -16.29
C ARG A 31 2.76 8.29 -14.88
N ASP A 32 2.32 9.37 -14.25
CA ASP A 32 2.67 9.69 -12.86
C ASP A 32 2.21 8.60 -11.90
N GLU A 33 0.99 8.09 -12.09
CA GLU A 33 0.46 7.02 -11.24
C GLU A 33 1.23 5.70 -11.43
N ILE A 34 1.54 5.32 -12.67
CA ILE A 34 2.38 4.15 -12.96
C ILE A 34 3.76 4.32 -12.32
N GLY A 35 4.39 5.50 -12.46
CA GLY A 35 5.67 5.82 -11.83
C GLY A 35 5.62 5.67 -10.31
N ARG A 36 4.56 6.16 -9.64
CA ARG A 36 4.35 5.95 -8.20
C ARG A 36 4.19 4.49 -7.85
N MET A 37 3.39 3.73 -8.61
CA MET A 37 3.19 2.29 -8.34
C MET A 37 4.49 1.50 -8.46
N VAL A 38 5.33 1.83 -9.44
CA VAL A 38 6.66 1.22 -9.59
C VAL A 38 7.54 1.59 -8.41
N GLY A 39 7.60 2.87 -8.01
CA GLY A 39 8.34 3.33 -6.84
C GLY A 39 7.91 2.62 -5.55
N GLU A 40 6.61 2.40 -5.37
CA GLU A 40 6.07 1.63 -4.23
C GLU A 40 6.53 0.17 -4.25
N LYS A 41 6.53 -0.51 -5.41
CA LYS A 41 7.01 -1.90 -5.53
C LYS A 41 8.51 -2.01 -5.28
N VAL A 42 9.30 -1.04 -5.76
CA VAL A 42 10.75 -1.01 -5.52
C VAL A 42 11.06 -0.74 -4.05
N ALA A 43 10.31 0.15 -3.40
CA ALA A 43 10.49 0.44 -1.97
C ALA A 43 10.17 -0.76 -1.05
N VAL A 44 9.37 -1.72 -1.52
CA VAL A 44 9.09 -2.96 -0.78
C VAL A 44 10.33 -3.88 -0.69
N LEU A 45 11.24 -3.85 -1.68
CA LEU A 45 12.43 -4.70 -1.68
C LEU A 45 13.36 -4.47 -0.46
N PRO A 46 13.81 -3.23 -0.14
CA PRO A 46 14.63 -3.01 1.05
C PRO A 46 13.86 -3.23 2.35
N GLU A 47 12.53 -3.07 2.36
CA GLU A 47 11.70 -3.36 3.53
C GLU A 47 11.56 -4.85 3.80
N MET A 48 11.38 -5.66 2.75
CA MET A 48 11.43 -7.11 2.85
C MET A 48 12.82 -7.59 3.26
N ALA A 49 13.89 -7.02 2.69
CA ALA A 49 15.26 -7.37 3.08
C ALA A 49 15.53 -7.09 4.57
N ARG A 50 15.07 -5.94 5.08
CA ARG A 50 15.15 -5.62 6.52
C ARG A 50 14.28 -6.55 7.37
N ALA A 51 13.06 -6.84 6.94
CA ALA A 51 12.16 -7.73 7.66
C ALA A 51 12.70 -9.17 7.74
N VAL A 52 13.32 -9.66 6.67
CA VAL A 52 13.99 -10.97 6.62
C VAL A 52 15.25 -10.97 7.50
N ALA A 53 16.09 -9.92 7.43
CA ALA A 53 17.28 -9.79 8.27
C ALA A 53 16.97 -9.64 9.77
N GLN A 54 15.77 -9.15 10.11
CA GLN A 54 15.29 -8.94 11.48
C GLN A 54 14.26 -10.01 11.90
N ALA A 55 14.11 -11.09 11.13
CA ALA A 55 13.12 -12.13 11.38
C ALA A 55 13.46 -12.91 12.66
N SER A 56 12.95 -12.42 13.79
CA SER A 56 12.77 -13.20 15.02
C SER A 56 11.40 -13.89 14.97
N PRO A 57 11.27 -15.17 15.40
CA PRO A 57 9.99 -15.87 15.45
C PRO A 57 8.92 -15.16 16.32
N ALA A 58 9.33 -14.20 17.16
CA ALA A 58 8.46 -13.42 18.04
C ALA A 58 8.06 -12.04 17.49
N GLY A 59 8.39 -11.70 16.25
CA GLY A 59 8.04 -10.42 15.64
C GLY A 59 6.52 -10.18 15.64
N SER A 60 6.04 -9.22 16.43
CA SER A 60 4.59 -9.00 16.57
C SER A 60 3.96 -8.70 15.21
N VAL A 61 2.93 -9.47 14.84
CA VAL A 61 2.12 -9.24 13.63
C VAL A 61 1.62 -7.78 13.56
N ALA A 62 1.37 -7.16 14.72
CA ALA A 62 1.01 -5.76 14.81
C ALA A 62 2.09 -4.78 14.28
N ALA A 63 3.38 -5.09 14.47
CA ALA A 63 4.48 -4.31 13.92
C ALA A 63 4.56 -4.42 12.39
N ALA A 64 4.18 -5.56 11.82
CA ALA A 64 4.08 -5.74 10.37
C ALA A 64 2.83 -5.05 9.78
N VAL A 65 1.69 -5.07 10.49
CA VAL A 65 0.41 -4.53 10.02
C VAL A 65 0.36 -3.00 10.05
N ARG A 66 0.96 -2.34 11.05
CA ARG A 66 0.96 -0.87 11.19
C ARG A 66 1.48 -0.10 9.95
N PRO A 67 2.65 -0.43 9.37
CA PRO A 67 3.13 0.29 8.19
C PRO A 67 2.23 0.08 6.97
N VAL A 68 1.69 -1.13 6.78
CA VAL A 68 0.73 -1.44 5.71
C VAL A 68 -0.54 -0.61 5.88
N HIS A 69 -1.10 -0.58 7.10
CA HIS A 69 -2.29 0.20 7.42
C HIS A 69 -2.11 1.69 7.12
N ARG A 70 -0.96 2.27 7.50
CA ARG A 70 -0.63 3.68 7.20
C ARG A 70 -0.59 3.97 5.70
N ARG A 71 0.03 3.09 4.91
CA ARG A 71 0.09 3.23 3.44
C ARG A 71 -1.28 3.14 2.80
N VAL A 72 -2.10 2.19 3.25
CA VAL A 72 -3.47 2.02 2.77
C VAL A 72 -4.29 3.29 3.06
N ARG A 73 -4.24 3.85 4.28
CA ARG A 73 -4.93 5.11 4.59
C ARG A 73 -4.40 6.30 3.79
N ALA A 74 -3.10 6.39 3.55
CA ALA A 74 -2.53 7.45 2.72
C ALA A 74 -3.03 7.36 1.27
N ASN A 75 -3.04 6.15 0.69
CA ASN A 75 -3.53 5.93 -0.67
C ASN A 75 -5.03 6.17 -0.79
N ARG A 76 -5.81 5.70 0.19
CA ARG A 76 -7.25 5.95 0.26
C ARG A 76 -7.58 7.44 0.26
N ARG A 77 -6.93 8.22 1.14
CA ARG A 77 -7.10 9.68 1.21
C ARG A 77 -6.76 10.37 -0.11
N ARG A 78 -5.64 10.01 -0.75
CA ARG A 78 -5.21 10.64 -2.01
C ARG A 78 -6.16 10.34 -3.17
N LEU A 79 -6.63 9.10 -3.27
CA LEU A 79 -7.41 8.64 -4.42
C LEU A 79 -8.91 8.89 -4.27
N LEU A 80 -9.43 8.84 -3.04
CA LEU A 80 -10.86 8.88 -2.75
C LEU A 80 -11.27 10.10 -1.92
N GLY A 81 -10.33 10.81 -1.27
CA GLY A 81 -10.59 12.04 -0.50
C GLY A 81 -11.09 11.82 0.93
N TRP A 82 -11.13 10.58 1.43
CA TRP A 82 -11.69 10.18 2.74
C TRP A 82 -10.59 9.58 3.63
#